data_AF-A0A3C1HGA5-F1
#
_entry.id   AF-A0A3C1HGA5-F1
#
_cell.length_a   1.000
_cell.length_b   1.000
_cell.length_c   1.000
_cell.angle_alpha   90.00
_cell.angle_beta   90.00
_cell.angle_gamma   90.00
#
_symmetry.space_group_name_H-M   'P 1'
#
loop_
_entity.id
_entity.type
_entity.pdbx_description
1 polymer ?
#
loop_
_entity_poly.entity_id
_entity_poly.type
_entity_poly.pdbx_seq_one_letter_code
_entity_poly.pdbx_strand_id
1 'polypeptide(L)'
;RAKQLKETLDNFLVAFLLAMIFMYMVLAAQFEHFAYPVSILLAVPLSLPFALGWMLLLNEPFNIYAIFGLFMLFGMVKKNGILQIDYTNTLRARGMPRTEAILEANRVRLRPILMT
;
A
#
# COMPACT_ATOMS: atom_id res chain seq x y z
N ARG A 1 -6.12 9.58 -30.74
CA ARG A 1 -5.39 9.91 -29.49
C ARG A 1 -6.29 9.93 -28.24
N ALA A 2 -7.31 10.80 -28.13
CA ALA A 2 -8.17 10.83 -26.93
C ALA A 2 -8.95 9.52 -26.67
N LYS A 3 -9.42 8.84 -27.72
CA LYS A 3 -10.15 7.56 -27.61
C LYS A 3 -9.27 6.40 -27.11
N GLN A 4 -8.05 6.28 -27.64
CA GLN A 4 -7.04 5.30 -27.18
C GLN A 4 -6.55 5.57 -25.75
N LEU A 5 -6.40 6.85 -25.37
CA LEU A 5 -6.06 7.22 -23.99
C LEU A 5 -7.17 6.81 -23.03
N LYS A 6 -8.44 7.07 -23.39
CA LYS A 6 -9.60 6.68 -22.58
C LYS A 6 -9.70 5.16 -22.42
N GLU A 7 -9.52 4.40 -23.51
CA GLU A 7 -9.55 2.94 -23.49
C GLU A 7 -8.40 2.34 -22.65
N THR A 8 -7.22 2.96 -22.70
CA THR A 8 -6.08 2.58 -21.85
C THR A 8 -6.34 2.88 -20.38
N LEU A 9 -6.97 4.03 -20.07
CA LEU A 9 -7.37 4.39 -18.71
C LEU A 9 -8.44 3.44 -18.17
N ASP A 10 -9.46 3.08 -18.96
CA ASP A 10 -10.49 2.12 -18.56
C ASP A 10 -9.87 0.73 -18.29
N ASN A 11 -9.01 0.24 -19.18
CA ASN A 11 -8.31 -1.04 -18.97
C ASN A 11 -7.40 -1.01 -17.73
N PHE A 12 -6.70 0.10 -17.49
CA PHE A 12 -5.89 0.29 -16.29
C PHE A 12 -6.75 0.31 -15.03
N LEU A 13 -7.91 0.96 -15.06
CA LEU A 13 -8.82 1.08 -13.93
C LEU A 13 -9.44 -0.28 -13.58
N VAL A 14 -9.81 -1.07 -14.59
CA VAL A 14 -10.23 -2.47 -14.43
C VAL A 14 -9.11 -3.32 -13.83
N ALA A 15 -7.90 -3.26 -14.39
CA ALA A 15 -6.75 -4.01 -13.88
C ALA A 15 -6.39 -3.63 -12.44
N PHE A 16 -6.47 -2.34 -12.11
CA PHE A 16 -6.25 -1.81 -10.76
C PHE A 16 -7.28 -2.35 -9.76
N LEU A 17 -8.58 -2.31 -10.11
CA LEU A 17 -9.65 -2.86 -9.27
C LEU A 17 -9.46 -4.36 -9.03
N LEU A 18 -9.16 -5.11 -10.10
CA LEU A 18 -8.91 -6.55 -10.01
C LEU A 18 -7.71 -6.85 -9.11
N ALA A 19 -6.61 -6.11 -9.28
CA ALA A 19 -5.42 -6.23 -8.44
C ALA A 19 -5.73 -5.90 -6.96
N MET A 20 -6.52 -4.89 -6.67
CA MET A 20 -6.97 -4.54 -5.31
C MET A 20 -7.76 -5.66 -4.65
N ILE A 21 -8.68 -6.29 -5.39
CA ILE A 21 -9.47 -7.43 -4.90
C ILE A 21 -8.56 -8.63 -4.61
N PHE A 22 -7.65 -8.97 -5.53
CA PHE A 22 -6.68 -10.05 -5.31
C PHE A 22 -5.79 -9.77 -4.09
N MET A 23 -5.29 -8.54 -3.96
CA MET A 23 -4.49 -8.13 -2.80
C MET A 23 -5.26 -8.25 -1.49
N TYR A 24 -6.54 -7.87 -1.46
CA TYR A 24 -7.39 -8.05 -0.28
C TYR A 24 -7.52 -9.52 0.11
N MET A 25 -7.80 -10.40 -0.85
CA MET A 25 -7.93 -11.84 -0.59
C MET A 25 -6.64 -12.43 -0.02
N VAL A 26 -5.49 -12.10 -0.61
CA VAL A 26 -4.18 -12.56 -0.13
C VAL A 26 -3.90 -12.07 1.29
N LEU A 27 -4.18 -10.79 1.59
CA LEU A 27 -3.98 -10.23 2.92
C LEU A 27 -4.93 -10.84 3.96
N ALA A 28 -6.20 -11.06 3.60
CA ALA A 28 -7.19 -11.68 4.47
C ALA A 28 -6.79 -13.12 4.83
N ALA A 29 -6.26 -13.87 3.86
CA ALA A 29 -5.69 -15.19 4.10
C ALA A 29 -4.44 -15.15 4.98
N GLN A 30 -3.60 -14.12 4.84
CA GLN A 30 -2.36 -13.98 5.60
C GLN A 30 -2.57 -13.61 7.07
N PHE A 31 -3.53 -12.74 7.37
CA PHE A 31 -3.76 -12.23 8.73
C PHE A 31 -4.85 -12.95 9.51
N GLU A 32 -5.56 -13.89 8.88
CA GLU A 32 -6.76 -14.57 9.42
C GLU A 32 -7.80 -13.60 10.01
N HIS A 33 -7.78 -12.34 9.58
CA HIS A 33 -8.55 -11.26 10.19
C HIS A 33 -8.94 -10.23 9.14
N PHE A 34 -10.22 -9.85 9.11
CA PHE A 34 -10.77 -9.00 8.04
C PHE A 34 -10.45 -7.50 8.20
N ALA A 35 -10.16 -7.02 9.42
CA ALA A 35 -9.94 -5.59 9.66
C ALA A 35 -8.52 -5.07 9.34
N TYR A 36 -7.48 -5.91 9.48
CA TYR A 36 -6.10 -5.50 9.19
C TYR A 36 -5.84 -5.28 7.69
N PRO A 37 -6.35 -6.14 6.77
CA PRO A 37 -6.27 -5.92 5.33
C PRO A 37 -6.89 -4.60 4.91
N VAL A 38 -8.05 -4.23 5.45
CA VAL A 38 -8.72 -2.96 5.14
C VAL A 38 -7.85 -1.76 5.53
N SER A 39 -7.25 -1.81 6.71
CA SER A 39 -6.37 -0.74 7.21
C SER A 39 -5.14 -0.55 6.31
N ILE A 40 -4.56 -1.65 5.80
CA ILE A 40 -3.42 -1.61 4.88
C ILE A 40 -3.84 -1.13 3.49
N LEU A 41 -5.01 -1.55 3.00
CA LEU A 41 -5.52 -1.16 1.69
C LEU A 41 -5.89 0.32 1.64
N LEU A 42 -6.23 0.96 2.76
CA LEU A 42 -6.44 2.41 2.83
C LEU A 42 -5.16 3.23 2.56
N ALA A 43 -3.98 2.64 2.79
CA ALA A 43 -2.71 3.31 2.47
C ALA A 43 -2.44 3.37 0.96
N VAL A 44 -3.01 2.44 0.18
CA VAL A 44 -2.85 2.37 -1.28
C VAL A 44 -3.46 3.58 -2.00
N PRO A 45 -4.76 3.92 -1.83
CA PRO A 45 -5.34 5.09 -2.48
C PRO A 45 -4.75 6.40 -1.94
N LEU A 46 -4.26 6.41 -0.70
CA LEU A 46 -3.56 7.57 -0.16
C LEU A 46 -2.22 7.82 -0.88
N SER A 47 -1.57 6.78 -1.40
CA SER A 47 -0.27 6.90 -2.08
C SER A 47 -0.37 7.35 -3.55
N LEU A 48 -1.52 7.15 -4.19
CA LEU A 48 -1.79 7.52 -5.59
C LEU A 48 -1.58 9.03 -5.88
N PRO A 49 -2.17 9.97 -5.11
CA PRO A 49 -1.96 11.40 -5.32
C PRO A 49 -0.50 11.82 -5.22
N PHE A 50 0.28 11.21 -4.33
CA PHE A 50 1.70 11.53 -4.19
C PHE A 50 2.50 11.04 -5.38
N ALA A 51 2.24 9.82 -5.86
CA ALA A 51 2.91 9.29 -7.05
C ALA A 51 2.59 10.13 -8.30
N LEU A 52 1.31 10.45 -8.53
CA LEU A 52 0.90 11.29 -9.65
C LEU A 52 1.41 12.72 -9.53
N GLY A 53 1.36 13.31 -8.33
CA GLY A 53 1.89 14.64 -8.05
C GLY A 53 3.39 14.74 -8.34
N TRP A 54 4.17 13.72 -7.95
CA TRP A 54 5.60 13.66 -8.23
C TRP A 54 5.90 13.55 -9.72
N MET A 55 5.15 12.71 -10.45
CA MET A 55 5.28 12.62 -11.91
C MET A 55 4.97 13.93 -12.62
N LEU A 56 3.94 14.66 -12.15
CA LEU A 56 3.62 15.99 -12.68
C LEU A 56 4.74 17.00 -12.41
N LEU A 57 5.34 16.98 -11.21
CA LEU A 57 6.47 17.85 -10.88
C LEU A 57 7.72 17.58 -11.72
N LEU A 58 7.97 16.31 -12.06
CA LEU A 58 9.10 15.88 -12.88
C LEU A 58 8.83 15.94 -14.40
N ASN A 59 7.62 16.30 -14.82
CA ASN A 59 7.16 16.22 -16.21
C ASN A 59 7.39 14.85 -16.87
N GLU A 60 7.28 13.77 -16.10
CA GLU A 60 7.45 12.41 -16.60
C GLU A 60 6.15 11.91 -17.27
N PRO A 61 6.21 11.44 -18.53
CA PRO A 61 5.02 10.95 -19.23
C PRO A 61 4.49 9.66 -18.59
N PHE A 62 3.16 9.55 -18.51
CA PHE A 62 2.50 8.33 -18.06
C PHE A 62 2.64 7.22 -19.09
N ASN A 63 3.66 6.39 -18.92
CA ASN A 63 4.01 5.28 -19.80
C ASN A 63 3.90 3.93 -19.06
N ILE A 64 4.18 2.82 -19.74
CA ILE A 64 4.11 1.47 -19.16
C ILE A 64 5.07 1.32 -17.96
N TYR A 65 6.26 1.94 -18.01
CA TYR A 65 7.21 1.90 -16.89
C TYR A 65 6.68 2.64 -15.66
N ALA A 66 5.99 3.76 -15.84
CA ALA A 66 5.33 4.48 -14.75
C ALA A 66 4.23 3.62 -14.08
N ILE A 67 3.45 2.89 -14.89
CA ILE A 67 2.45 1.93 -14.38
C ILE A 67 3.13 0.83 -13.54
N PHE A 68 4.26 0.28 -14.01
CA PHE A 68 5.03 -0.69 -13.23
C PHE A 68 5.58 -0.10 -11.92
N GLY A 69 6.11 1.13 -11.96
CA GLY A 69 6.56 1.84 -10.77
C GLY A 69 5.45 2.04 -9.74
N LEU A 70 4.23 2.36 -10.21
CA LEU A 70 3.05 2.48 -9.37
C LEU A 70 2.68 1.15 -8.69
N PHE A 71 2.75 0.03 -9.42
CA PHE A 71 2.55 -1.30 -8.84
C PHE A 71 3.62 -1.67 -7.80
N MET A 72 4.89 -1.32 -8.05
CA MET A 72 5.97 -1.52 -7.05
C MET A 72 5.72 -0.69 -5.79
N LEU A 73 5.32 0.56 -5.96
CA LEU A 73 4.99 1.48 -4.86
C LEU A 73 3.87 0.92 -3.99
N PHE A 74 2.80 0.37 -4.59
CA PHE A 74 1.75 -0.32 -3.84
C PHE A 74 2.31 -1.50 -3.04
N GLY A 75 3.21 -2.30 -3.62
CA GLY A 75 3.88 -3.41 -2.94
C GLY A 75 4.67 -2.95 -1.71
N MET A 76 5.49 -1.90 -1.86
CA MET A 76 6.34 -1.37 -0.79
C MET A 76 5.51 -0.77 0.36
N VAL A 77 4.52 0.07 0.04
CA VAL A 77 3.63 0.69 1.03
C VAL A 77 2.89 -0.39 1.83
N LYS A 78 2.34 -1.40 1.15
CA LYS A 78 1.66 -2.52 1.81
C LYS A 78 2.62 -3.30 2.71
N LYS A 79 3.82 -3.66 2.24
CA LYS A 79 4.81 -4.40 3.04
C LYS A 79 5.14 -3.67 4.34
N ASN A 80 5.33 -2.35 4.27
CA ASN A 80 5.61 -1.54 5.44
C ASN A 80 4.42 -1.50 6.41
N GLY A 81 3.19 -1.36 5.91
CA GLY A 81 1.98 -1.43 6.73
C GLY A 81 1.73 -2.80 7.37
N ILE A 82 1.92 -3.89 6.61
CA ILE A 82 1.80 -5.28 7.06
C ILE A 82 2.70 -5.50 8.28
N LEU A 83 3.98 -5.21 8.15
CA LEU A 83 4.98 -5.50 9.17
C LEU A 83 4.80 -4.63 10.42
N GLN A 84 4.27 -3.42 10.27
CA GLN A 84 3.97 -2.54 11.40
C GLN A 84 2.75 -3.02 12.19
N ILE A 85 1.67 -3.42 11.50
CA ILE A 85 0.46 -3.94 12.14
C ILE A 85 0.75 -5.29 12.81
N ASP A 86 1.48 -6.17 12.13
CA ASP A 86 1.88 -7.48 12.65
C ASP A 86 2.69 -7.36 13.95
N TYR A 87 3.68 -6.48 13.97
CA TYR A 87 4.49 -6.25 15.17
C TYR A 87 3.67 -5.62 16.31
N THR A 88 2.77 -4.68 15.99
CA THR A 88 1.84 -4.10 16.99
C THR A 88 0.96 -5.18 17.60
N ASN A 89 0.42 -6.09 16.78
CA ASN A 89 -0.40 -7.19 17.26
C ASN A 89 0.40 -8.21 18.09
N THR A 90 1.63 -8.49 17.69
CA THR A 90 2.54 -9.35 18.44
C THR A 90 2.78 -8.79 19.84
N LEU A 91 2.98 -7.47 19.96
CA LEU A 91 3.11 -6.79 21.26
C LEU A 91 1.81 -6.85 22.08
N ARG A 92 0.65 -6.68 21.43
CA ARG A 92 -0.66 -6.82 22.10
C ARG A 92 -0.91 -8.25 22.59
N ALA A 93 -0.53 -9.26 21.82
CA ALA A 93 -0.64 -10.67 22.21
C ALA A 93 0.25 -11.01 23.42
N ARG A 94 1.33 -10.23 23.64
CA ARG A 94 2.20 -10.32 24.82
C ARG A 94 1.65 -9.56 26.04
N GLY A 95 0.43 -9.04 25.97
CA GLY A 95 -0.25 -8.36 27.08
C GLY A 95 -0.03 -6.85 27.14
N MET A 96 0.64 -6.25 26.16
CA MET A 96 0.85 -4.79 26.13
C MET A 96 -0.44 -4.04 25.73
N PRO A 97 -0.81 -2.95 26.41
CA PRO A 97 -1.96 -2.13 26.03
C PRO A 97 -1.76 -1.50 24.64
N ARG A 98 -2.87 -1.30 23.91
CA ARG A 98 -2.86 -0.89 22.49
C ARG A 98 -1.98 0.34 22.22
N THR A 99 -2.06 1.38 23.06
CA THR A 99 -1.33 2.63 22.84
C THR A 99 0.18 2.45 22.97
N GLU A 100 0.63 1.71 23.99
CA GLU A 100 2.04 1.41 24.21
C GLU A 100 2.58 0.50 23.10
N ALA A 101 1.80 -0.50 22.69
CA ALA A 101 2.16 -1.40 21.60
C ALA A 101 2.38 -0.65 20.27
N ILE A 102 1.53 0.35 19.97
CA ILE A 102 1.70 1.19 18.79
C ILE A 102 2.97 2.04 18.90
N LEU A 103 3.23 2.63 20.07
CA LEU A 103 4.39 3.51 20.27
C LEU A 103 5.71 2.73 20.10
N GLU A 104 5.80 1.56 20.73
CA GLU A 104 6.97 0.69 20.64
C GLU A 104 7.14 0.12 19.22
N ALA A 105 6.04 -0.28 18.58
CA ALA A 105 6.07 -0.72 17.19
C ALA A 105 6.60 0.35 16.25
N ASN A 106 6.16 1.60 16.39
CA ASN A 106 6.68 2.72 15.63
C ASN A 106 8.18 2.93 15.88
N ARG A 107 8.62 2.90 17.14
CA ARG A 107 10.02 3.14 17.51
C ARG A 107 10.98 2.10 16.92
N VAL A 108 10.60 0.83 16.97
CA VAL A 108 11.41 -0.28 16.43
C VAL A 108 11.41 -0.28 14.90
N ARG A 109 10.27 0.04 14.28
CA ARG A 109 10.10 0.01 12.82
C ARG A 109 10.61 1.27 12.10
N LEU A 110 10.73 2.39 12.81
CA LEU A 110 11.13 3.68 12.20
C LEU A 110 12.47 3.56 11.47
N ARG A 111 13.49 2.98 12.11
CA ARG A 111 14.83 2.83 11.50
C ARG A 111 14.80 1.94 10.24
N PRO A 112 14.20 0.73 10.26
CA PRO A 112 14.02 -0.07 9.05
C PRO A 112 13.24 0.62 7.93
N ILE A 113 12.17 1.37 8.26
CA ILE A 113 11.35 2.08 7.26
C ILE A 113 12.15 3.20 6.60
N LEU A 114 12.98 3.93 7.34
CA LEU A 114 13.83 4.99 6.79
C LEU A 114 15.00 4.46 5.95
N MET A 115 15.36 3.19 6.12
CA MET A 115 16.41 2.53 5.32
C MET A 115 15.90 2.05 3.95
N THR A 116 14.58 1.95 3.74
CA THR A 116 13.93 1.48 2.51
C THR A 116 13.31 2.61 1.72
#